data_AF-A0A7S0CRI2-F1
#
_entry.id   AF-A0A7S0CRI2-F1
#
_cell.length_a   1.000
_cell.length_b   1.000
_cell.length_c   1.000
_cell.angle_alpha   90.00
_cell.angle_beta   90.00
_cell.angle_gamma   90.00
#
_symmetry.space_group_name_H-M   'P 1'
#
loop_
_entity.id
_entity.type
_entity.pdbx_description
1 polymer ?
#
loop_
_entity_poly.entity_id
_entity_poly.type
_entity_poly.pdbx_seq_one_letter_code
_entity_poly.pdbx_strand_id
1 'polypeptide(L)'
;QFVPPGGTMVGRKSFPLLIALIYILGSGRASAQSRFARKIDTQKLEADLLHDEEPDDDAAYKMEVGEDGRFHATGESLTPKPEMMFVQLKKEYAVTEDEAAEVARKWTDLLWTNGLNVKPYPIGPGRLLFVVNTGMYDFHQFKDFCLDQQETETFEYKNRKYYPGGEIPDGSEAFDMAKIEKMLRGNDKPPKKRPRKKNKKRKKKKSKKKKASKSEPKTEL
;
A
#
# COMPACT_ATOMS: atom_id res chain seq x y z
N GLN A 1 -18.76 58.60 14.75
CA GLN A 1 -18.07 58.36 16.03
C GLN A 1 -18.67 57.11 16.63
N PHE A 2 -17.90 56.03 16.71
CA PHE A 2 -18.38 54.70 17.11
C PHE A 2 -17.77 54.36 18.46
N VAL A 3 -18.62 54.15 19.46
CA VAL A 3 -18.24 53.84 20.84
C VAL A 3 -18.32 52.31 21.02
N PRO A 4 -17.23 51.60 21.30
CA PRO A 4 -17.29 50.17 21.58
C PRO A 4 -17.77 49.91 23.03
N PRO A 5 -18.64 48.91 23.27
CA PRO A 5 -19.04 48.52 24.61
C PRO A 5 -17.93 47.69 25.30
N GLY A 6 -17.71 47.99 26.58
CA GLY A 6 -16.90 47.20 27.51
C GLY A 6 -17.37 45.74 27.58
N GLY A 7 -16.53 44.77 27.91
CA GLY A 7 -15.59 44.79 29.02
C GLY A 7 -16.05 43.74 30.03
N THR A 8 -15.51 42.53 29.93
CA THR A 8 -15.53 41.54 31.01
C THR A 8 -14.13 40.94 31.13
N MET A 9 -13.37 41.51 32.07
CA MET A 9 -12.11 40.93 32.52
C MET A 9 -12.42 39.64 33.29
N VAL A 10 -12.09 38.49 32.71
CA VAL A 10 -12.07 37.22 33.45
C VAL A 10 -10.68 37.10 34.09
N GLY A 11 -10.68 37.06 35.42
CA GLY A 11 -9.50 37.11 36.27
C GLY A 11 -8.48 36.01 35.96
N ARG A 12 -7.25 36.44 35.70
CA ARG A 12 -6.05 35.60 35.72
C ARG A 12 -5.82 35.10 37.14
N LYS A 13 -6.14 33.84 37.39
CA LYS A 13 -5.67 33.15 38.60
C LYS A 13 -4.17 32.91 38.44
N SER A 14 -3.40 33.76 39.12
CA SER A 14 -2.00 33.58 39.44
C SER A 14 -1.80 32.22 40.11
N PHE A 15 -1.19 31.26 39.41
CA PHE A 15 -0.65 30.06 40.02
C PHE A 15 0.83 30.31 40.34
N PRO A 16 1.21 30.39 41.63
CA PRO A 16 2.60 30.52 42.02
C PRO A 16 3.34 29.21 41.75
N LEU A 17 4.42 29.32 40.99
CA LEU A 17 5.73 28.72 41.25
C LEU A 17 5.74 27.56 42.27
N LEU A 18 5.74 26.33 41.75
CA LEU A 18 6.34 25.17 42.41
C LEU A 18 7.47 24.64 41.55
N ILE A 19 8.52 25.46 41.49
CA ILE A 19 9.89 25.04 41.18
C ILE A 19 10.43 24.44 42.49
N ALA A 20 10.44 23.10 42.59
CA ALA A 20 11.40 22.32 43.40
C ALA A 20 10.95 20.85 43.49
N LEU A 21 11.26 20.05 42.46
CA LEU A 21 11.71 18.67 42.69
C LEU A 21 12.62 18.23 41.53
N ILE A 22 13.76 18.90 41.44
CA ILE A 22 14.98 18.32 40.91
C ILE A 22 15.40 17.26 41.94
N TYR A 23 15.55 16.00 41.52
CA TYR A 23 16.40 14.92 42.05
C TYR A 23 15.75 13.53 41.91
N ILE A 24 15.64 13.05 40.67
CA ILE A 24 16.00 11.66 40.36
C ILE A 24 16.95 11.70 39.17
N LEU A 25 18.17 12.14 39.46
CA LEU A 25 19.37 11.75 38.72
C LEU A 25 19.62 10.28 39.05
N GLY A 26 19.40 9.42 38.07
CA GLY A 26 19.63 7.98 38.18
C GLY A 26 19.93 7.36 36.82
N SER A 27 21.08 7.73 36.27
CA SER A 27 21.95 6.81 35.53
C SER A 27 21.32 6.04 34.35
N GLY A 28 21.20 6.70 33.20
CA GLY A 28 20.77 6.01 31.98
C GLY A 28 21.03 6.78 30.69
N ARG A 29 22.09 7.59 30.62
CA ARG A 29 22.61 8.06 29.31
C ARG A 29 23.23 6.86 28.60
N ALA A 30 22.38 5.99 28.06
CA ALA A 30 22.77 5.04 27.04
C ALA A 30 23.27 5.88 25.86
N SER A 31 24.59 5.86 25.71
CA SER A 31 25.32 6.30 24.56
C SER A 31 24.54 6.00 23.28
N ALA A 32 23.91 7.02 22.69
CA ALA A 32 23.51 7.02 21.30
C ALA A 32 24.79 6.98 20.45
N GLN A 33 25.40 5.80 20.37
CA GLN A 33 26.46 5.54 19.42
C GLN A 33 25.84 5.76 18.05
N SER A 34 26.35 6.79 17.38
CA SER A 34 26.19 7.05 15.96
C SER A 34 26.29 5.73 15.17
N ARG A 35 25.14 5.15 14.82
CA ARG A 35 25.03 4.01 13.89
C ARG A 35 25.15 4.44 12.43
N PHE A 36 25.46 5.71 12.18
CA PHE A 36 25.57 6.28 10.84
C PHE A 36 27.00 6.31 10.30
N ALA A 37 28.01 5.96 11.09
CA ALA A 37 29.36 5.75 10.57
C ALA A 37 29.51 4.35 9.95
N ARG A 38 28.70 4.01 8.96
CA ARG A 38 29.09 2.93 8.04
C ARG A 38 30.27 3.47 7.26
N LYS A 39 31.48 2.98 7.54
CA LYS A 39 32.64 3.21 6.69
C LYS A 39 32.25 2.68 5.31
N ILE A 40 31.95 3.60 4.40
CA ILE A 40 31.71 3.27 3.00
C ILE A 40 33.05 2.78 2.49
N ASP A 41 33.11 1.49 2.18
CA ASP A 41 34.31 0.84 1.70
C ASP A 41 34.54 1.31 0.26
N THR A 42 35.36 2.35 0.09
CA THR A 42 35.58 3.03 -1.19
C THR A 42 36.18 2.09 -2.23
N GLN A 43 36.87 1.02 -1.81
CA GLN A 43 37.40 0.01 -2.72
C GLN A 43 36.30 -0.83 -3.39
N LYS A 44 35.16 -1.03 -2.73
CA LYS A 44 34.04 -1.74 -3.34
C LYS A 44 33.32 -0.86 -4.38
N LEU A 45 33.26 0.45 -4.16
CA LEU A 45 32.68 1.41 -5.11
C LEU A 45 33.50 1.52 -6.40
N GLU A 46 34.84 1.44 -6.33
CA GLU A 46 35.68 1.46 -7.54
C GLU A 46 35.55 0.16 -8.37
N ALA A 47 35.29 -0.99 -7.74
CA ALA A 47 35.07 -2.24 -8.46
C ALA A 47 33.73 -2.28 -9.21
N ASP A 48 32.66 -1.72 -8.63
CA ASP A 48 31.34 -1.63 -9.30
C ASP A 48 31.33 -0.58 -10.42
N LEU A 49 32.22 0.43 -10.39
CA LEU A 49 32.29 1.48 -11.42
C LEU A 49 33.04 1.04 -12.69
N LEU A 50 33.81 -0.06 -12.63
CA LEU A 50 34.70 -0.51 -13.71
C LEU A 50 34.18 -1.76 -14.45
N HIS A 51 33.02 -2.29 -14.06
CA HIS A 51 32.25 -3.18 -14.93
C HIS A 51 31.43 -2.32 -15.91
N ASP A 52 32.08 -1.91 -17.00
CA ASP A 52 31.39 -1.63 -18.27
C ASP A 52 30.81 -2.96 -18.76
N GLU A 53 29.73 -3.44 -18.12
CA GLU A 53 28.83 -4.36 -18.79
C GLU A 53 28.16 -3.54 -19.88
N GLU A 54 28.71 -3.61 -21.09
CA GLU A 54 27.99 -3.22 -22.29
C GLU A 54 26.60 -3.87 -22.17
N PRO A 55 25.52 -3.08 -22.08
CA PRO A 55 24.19 -3.64 -21.97
C PRO A 55 24.01 -4.56 -23.19
N ASP A 56 23.76 -5.85 -22.94
CA ASP A 56 23.47 -6.81 -23.99
C ASP A 56 22.35 -6.25 -24.87
N ASP A 57 22.72 -5.63 -25.99
CA ASP A 57 21.83 -5.01 -26.99
C ASP A 57 20.86 -6.05 -27.61
N ASP A 58 21.06 -7.33 -27.28
CA ASP A 58 20.28 -8.49 -27.69
C ASP A 58 19.07 -8.78 -26.79
N ALA A 59 18.80 -7.97 -25.75
CA ALA A 59 17.50 -7.92 -25.07
C ALA A 59 16.42 -7.31 -25.98
N ALA A 60 16.28 -7.87 -27.18
CA ALA A 60 15.21 -7.65 -28.12
C ALA A 60 13.88 -7.80 -27.38
N TYR A 61 13.22 -6.67 -27.16
CA TYR A 61 11.83 -6.60 -26.72
C TYR A 61 11.02 -7.58 -27.56
N LYS A 62 10.67 -8.74 -26.98
CA LYS A 62 9.77 -9.71 -27.61
C LYS A 62 8.41 -9.05 -27.71
N MET A 63 8.15 -8.37 -28.82
CA MET A 63 6.83 -7.89 -29.17
C MET A 63 5.99 -9.10 -29.59
N GLU A 64 5.24 -9.67 -28.67
CA GLU A 64 4.26 -10.68 -28.99
C GLU A 64 3.02 -10.00 -29.60
N VAL A 65 2.69 -10.36 -30.84
CA VAL A 65 1.45 -9.93 -31.49
C VAL A 65 0.32 -10.81 -30.96
N GLY A 66 -0.67 -10.21 -30.29
CA GLY A 66 -1.84 -10.93 -29.82
C GLY A 66 -2.67 -11.51 -30.98
N GLU A 67 -3.54 -12.49 -30.70
CA GLU A 67 -4.46 -13.09 -31.68
C GLU A 67 -5.37 -12.06 -32.39
N ASP A 68 -5.57 -10.89 -31.79
CA ASP A 68 -6.32 -9.76 -32.35
C ASP A 68 -5.50 -8.87 -33.29
N GLY A 69 -4.22 -9.20 -33.53
CA GLY A 69 -3.30 -8.39 -34.32
C GLY A 69 -2.84 -7.11 -33.61
N ARG A 70 -3.16 -6.94 -32.32
CA ARG A 70 -2.66 -5.82 -31.52
C ARG A 70 -1.42 -6.24 -30.75
N PHE A 71 -0.46 -5.33 -30.65
CA PHE A 71 0.71 -5.50 -29.81
C PHE A 71 0.28 -5.40 -28.35
N HIS A 72 0.34 -6.51 -27.62
CA HIS A 72 0.22 -6.50 -26.17
C HIS A 72 1.63 -6.52 -25.60
N ALA A 73 2.04 -5.47 -24.90
CA ALA A 73 3.30 -5.48 -24.16
C ALA A 73 3.16 -6.53 -23.03
N THR A 74 3.72 -7.72 -23.22
CA THR A 74 3.72 -8.80 -22.22
C THR A 74 4.81 -8.63 -21.16
N GLY A 75 5.66 -7.60 -21.28
CA GLY A 75 6.50 -7.17 -20.17
C GLY A 75 5.63 -6.61 -19.06
N GLU A 76 5.82 -7.09 -17.82
CA GLU A 76 5.31 -6.40 -16.64
C GLU A 76 5.62 -4.92 -16.80
N SER A 77 4.58 -4.11 -16.99
CA SER A 77 4.76 -2.68 -17.18
C SER A 77 5.54 -2.14 -15.99
N LEU A 78 6.76 -1.64 -16.23
CA LEU A 78 7.61 -0.95 -15.25
C LEU A 78 6.94 0.30 -14.64
N THR A 79 5.69 0.57 -15.01
CA THR A 79 4.86 1.57 -14.37
C THR A 79 4.68 1.21 -12.90
N PRO A 80 5.08 2.10 -11.97
CA PRO A 80 4.99 1.84 -10.55
C PRO A 80 3.52 1.61 -10.18
N LYS A 81 3.20 0.40 -9.71
CA LYS A 81 1.85 0.06 -9.27
C LYS A 81 1.57 0.80 -7.95
N PRO A 82 0.44 1.50 -7.81
CA PRO A 82 0.06 2.07 -6.53
C PRO A 82 -0.28 0.94 -5.55
N GLU A 83 0.31 1.00 -4.36
CA GLU A 83 0.04 0.11 -3.24
C GLU A 83 -0.76 0.85 -2.17
N MET A 84 -1.76 0.16 -1.64
CA MET A 84 -2.63 0.67 -0.59
C MET A 84 -2.23 0.10 0.76
N MET A 85 -2.13 0.96 1.76
CA MET A 85 -1.82 0.58 3.14
C MET A 85 -2.88 1.19 4.06
N PHE A 86 -3.33 0.42 5.05
CA PHE A 86 -4.33 0.89 6.00
C PHE A 86 -3.73 1.01 7.38
N VAL A 87 -4.09 2.07 8.09
CA VAL A 87 -3.71 2.28 9.48
C VAL A 87 -4.97 2.44 10.30
N GLN A 88 -5.10 1.60 11.32
CA GLN A 88 -6.13 1.73 12.33
C GLN A 88 -5.53 2.52 13.50
N LEU A 89 -6.17 3.63 13.85
CA LEU A 89 -5.84 4.44 15.00
C LEU A 89 -6.58 3.91 16.24
N LYS A 90 -5.96 4.08 17.40
CA LYS A 90 -6.58 3.78 18.69
C LYS A 90 -7.82 4.65 18.88
N LYS A 91 -8.85 4.08 19.51
CA LYS A 91 -10.13 4.74 19.79
C LYS A 91 -10.00 6.04 20.60
N GLU A 92 -8.93 6.19 21.37
CA GLU A 92 -8.67 7.37 22.21
C GLU A 92 -8.31 8.63 21.39
N TYR A 93 -7.75 8.46 20.20
CA TYR A 93 -7.22 9.55 19.39
C TYR A 93 -8.11 9.91 18.19
N ALA A 94 -9.03 9.03 17.81
CA ALA A 94 -9.84 9.21 16.62
C ALA A 94 -11.23 8.57 16.82
N VAL A 95 -12.05 9.23 17.64
CA VAL A 95 -13.46 8.88 17.82
C VAL A 95 -14.27 9.37 16.62
N THR A 96 -13.91 10.54 16.09
CA THR A 96 -14.60 11.18 14.96
C THR A 96 -13.74 11.19 13.70
N GLU A 97 -14.38 11.42 12.54
CA GLU A 97 -13.68 11.60 11.26
C GLU A 97 -12.82 12.87 11.24
N ASP A 98 -13.28 13.94 11.90
CA ASP A 98 -12.56 15.20 12.01
C ASP A 98 -11.24 15.03 12.78
N GLU A 99 -11.25 14.29 13.90
CA GLU A 99 -10.04 13.95 14.65
C GLU A 99 -9.07 13.11 13.82
N ALA A 100 -9.59 12.12 13.06
CA ALA A 100 -8.77 11.33 12.15
C ALA A 100 -8.13 12.22 11.06
N ALA A 101 -8.84 13.23 10.56
CA ALA A 101 -8.31 14.19 9.61
C ALA A 101 -7.22 15.09 10.22
N GLU A 102 -7.32 15.46 11.51
CA GLU A 102 -6.25 16.17 12.21
C GLU A 102 -4.98 15.32 12.37
N VAL A 103 -5.14 14.05 12.73
CA VAL A 103 -4.01 13.09 12.79
C VAL A 103 -3.38 12.94 11.40
N ALA A 104 -4.19 12.80 10.36
CA ALA A 104 -3.71 12.73 8.98
C ALA A 104 -2.90 13.98 8.57
N ARG A 105 -3.36 15.18 8.93
CA ARG A 105 -2.61 16.43 8.67
C ARG A 105 -1.26 16.44 9.39
N LYS A 106 -1.24 16.13 10.69
CA LYS A 106 0.00 16.04 11.49
C LYS A 106 0.98 15.04 10.88
N TRP A 107 0.51 13.86 10.49
CA TRP A 107 1.35 12.83 9.88
C TRP A 107 1.83 13.22 8.49
N THR A 108 1.06 14.00 7.73
CA THR A 108 1.52 14.54 6.44
C THR A 108 2.76 15.41 6.63
N ASP A 109 2.76 16.29 7.63
CA ASP A 109 3.89 17.17 7.93
C ASP A 109 5.11 16.37 8.43
N LEU A 110 4.89 15.35 9.27
CA LEU A 110 5.94 14.47 9.77
C LEU A 110 6.55 13.60 8.66
N LEU A 111 5.73 13.06 7.76
CA LEU A 111 6.20 12.29 6.61
C LEU A 111 7.00 13.18 5.66
N TRP A 112 6.51 14.40 5.40
CA TRP A 112 7.20 15.38 4.57
C TRP A 112 8.58 15.74 5.11
N THR A 113 8.69 15.98 6.43
CA THR A 113 9.99 16.27 7.07
C THR A 113 10.97 15.10 7.03
N ASN A 114 10.48 13.87 6.96
CA ASN A 114 11.27 12.65 6.73
C ASN A 114 11.56 12.37 5.24
N GLY A 115 11.18 13.26 4.32
CA GLY A 115 11.39 13.10 2.89
C GLY A 115 10.40 12.15 2.21
N LEU A 116 9.34 11.74 2.89
CA LEU A 116 8.29 10.87 2.37
C LEU A 116 7.10 11.72 1.91
N ASN A 117 6.91 11.86 0.59
CA ASN A 117 5.73 12.55 0.05
C ASN A 117 4.57 11.56 -0.11
N VAL A 118 3.89 11.28 1.00
CA VAL A 118 2.70 10.43 1.05
C VAL A 118 1.56 11.21 1.72
N LYS A 119 0.37 11.14 1.15
CA LYS A 119 -0.83 11.79 1.69
C LYS A 119 -1.77 10.76 2.32
N PRO A 120 -2.01 10.81 3.65
CA PRO A 120 -3.06 10.05 4.30
C PRO A 120 -4.45 10.53 3.89
N TYR A 121 -5.37 9.60 3.70
CA TYR A 121 -6.80 9.85 3.48
C TYR A 121 -7.62 9.20 4.60
N PRO A 122 -8.42 9.96 5.38
CA PRO A 122 -9.36 9.36 6.32
C PRO A 122 -10.48 8.65 5.54
N ILE A 123 -10.80 7.39 5.90
CA ILE A 123 -11.93 6.63 5.31
C ILE A 123 -13.01 6.31 6.36
N GLY A 124 -12.91 6.92 7.54
CA GLY A 124 -13.88 6.74 8.62
C GLY A 124 -13.25 7.01 9.99
N PRO A 125 -14.03 6.81 11.07
CA PRO A 125 -13.53 7.02 12.42
C PRO A 125 -12.39 6.06 12.72
N GLY A 126 -11.22 6.61 13.04
CA GLY A 126 -10.04 5.86 13.41
C GLY A 126 -9.37 5.06 12.29
N ARG A 127 -9.63 5.32 11.01
CA ARG A 127 -8.97 4.60 9.90
C ARG A 127 -8.41 5.53 8.83
N LEU A 128 -7.12 5.37 8.53
CA LEU A 128 -6.40 6.08 7.49
C LEU A 128 -6.00 5.14 6.35
N LEU A 129 -6.05 5.63 5.12
CA LEU A 129 -5.49 4.99 3.92
C LEU A 129 -4.31 5.80 3.41
N PHE A 130 -3.25 5.08 3.09
CA PHE A 130 -2.08 5.59 2.40
C PHE A 130 -2.01 4.95 1.02
N VAL A 131 -1.83 5.77 0.00
CA VAL A 131 -1.59 5.33 -1.38
C VAL A 131 -0.15 5.68 -1.72
N VAL A 132 0.67 4.66 -1.93
CA VAL A 132 2.11 4.81 -2.19
C VAL A 132 2.44 4.20 -3.54
N ASN A 133 3.20 4.89 -4.37
CA ASN A 133 3.66 4.32 -5.64
C ASN A 133 4.85 3.39 -5.38
N THR A 134 4.76 2.14 -5.85
CA THR A 134 5.84 1.14 -5.71
C THR A 134 7.15 1.71 -6.27
N GLY A 135 8.25 1.57 -5.52
CA GLY A 135 9.59 1.94 -5.97
C GLY A 135 10.04 3.36 -5.61
N MET A 136 9.17 4.22 -5.10
CA MET A 136 9.59 5.54 -4.58
C MET A 136 10.11 5.49 -3.14
N TYR A 137 9.62 4.57 -2.31
CA TYR A 137 9.88 4.58 -0.88
C TYR A 137 10.15 3.18 -0.33
N ASP A 138 11.02 3.12 0.68
CA ASP A 138 11.27 1.91 1.44
C ASP A 138 10.07 1.62 2.35
N PHE A 139 9.33 0.57 2.01
CA PHE A 139 8.19 0.08 2.80
C PHE A 139 8.55 -0.11 4.28
N HIS A 140 9.77 -0.57 4.57
CA HIS A 140 10.19 -0.85 5.93
C HIS A 140 10.22 0.41 6.78
N GLN A 141 10.80 1.49 6.24
CA GLN A 141 10.89 2.78 6.94
C GLN A 141 9.51 3.40 7.17
N PHE A 142 8.63 3.33 6.16
CA PHE A 142 7.27 3.84 6.30
C PHE A 142 6.45 3.05 7.34
N LYS A 143 6.53 1.72 7.30
CA LYS A 143 5.88 0.84 8.26
C LYS A 143 6.41 1.09 9.69
N ASP A 144 7.72 1.22 9.86
CA ASP A 144 8.34 1.49 11.17
C ASP A 144 7.90 2.87 11.70
N PHE A 145 7.86 3.91 10.84
CA PHE A 145 7.33 5.22 11.21
C PHE A 145 5.88 5.14 11.73
N CYS A 146 5.00 4.43 11.02
CA CYS A 146 3.60 4.27 11.43
C CYS A 146 3.48 3.51 12.75
N LEU A 147 4.28 2.47 12.97
CA LEU A 147 4.24 1.67 14.19
C LEU A 147 4.84 2.38 15.41
N ASP A 148 5.74 3.36 15.21
CA ASP A 148 6.30 4.20 16.28
C ASP A 148 5.32 5.26 16.79
N GLN A 149 4.29 5.62 16.02
CA GLN A 149 3.30 6.61 16.44
C GLN A 149 2.40 6.06 17.56
N GLN A 150 2.22 6.85 18.62
CA GLN A 150 1.43 6.43 19.79
C GLN A 150 -0.05 6.24 19.46
N GLU A 151 -0.54 6.94 18.44
CA GLU A 151 -1.93 6.89 17.97
C GLU A 151 -2.25 5.60 17.20
N THR A 152 -1.25 4.86 16.74
CA THR A 152 -1.43 3.65 15.93
C THR A 152 -1.85 2.45 16.78
N GLU A 153 -2.92 1.77 16.35
CA GLU A 153 -3.35 0.48 16.89
C GLU A 153 -2.85 -0.67 16.02
N THR A 154 -3.12 -0.62 14.71
CA THR A 154 -2.67 -1.65 13.75
C THR A 154 -2.30 -1.03 12.42
N PHE A 155 -1.34 -1.66 11.74
CA PHE A 155 -0.92 -1.32 10.38
C PHE A 155 -1.17 -2.52 9.46
N GLU A 156 -1.85 -2.34 8.35
CA GLU A 156 -2.19 -3.41 7.39
C GLU A 156 -1.62 -3.12 6.00
N TYR A 157 -0.88 -4.10 5.48
CA TYR A 157 -0.28 -4.06 4.15
C TYR A 157 -0.35 -5.44 3.48
N LYS A 158 -0.91 -5.50 2.26
CA LYS A 158 -1.05 -6.75 1.47
C LYS A 158 -1.67 -7.90 2.29
N ASN A 159 -2.77 -7.62 2.99
CA ASN A 159 -3.48 -8.56 3.89
C ASN A 159 -2.64 -9.05 5.10
N ARG A 160 -1.49 -8.43 5.38
CA ARG A 160 -0.69 -8.69 6.58
C ARG A 160 -0.89 -7.56 7.55
N LYS A 161 -1.14 -7.90 8.82
CA LYS A 161 -1.28 -6.95 9.92
C LYS A 161 0.00 -6.92 10.74
N TYR A 162 0.36 -5.72 11.17
CA TYR A 162 1.52 -5.41 11.98
C TYR A 162 1.04 -4.61 13.19
N TYR A 163 1.68 -4.84 14.33
CA TYR A 163 1.31 -4.26 15.62
C TYR A 163 2.51 -3.51 16.21
N PRO A 164 2.29 -2.42 16.95
CA PRO A 164 3.36 -1.70 17.62
C PRO A 164 4.07 -2.62 18.62
N GLY A 165 5.41 -2.55 18.68
CA GLY A 165 6.23 -3.44 19.51
C GLY A 165 6.53 -4.81 18.89
N GLY A 166 5.99 -5.14 17.72
CA GLY A 166 6.26 -6.40 17.02
C GLY A 166 5.62 -7.64 17.66
N GLU A 167 4.94 -7.49 18.79
CA GLU A 167 4.16 -8.54 19.42
C GLU A 167 2.90 -8.79 18.58
N ILE A 168 2.83 -9.98 17.98
CA ILE A 168 1.57 -10.47 17.43
C ILE A 168 0.71 -10.81 18.64
N PRO A 169 -0.46 -10.16 18.85
CA PRO A 169 -1.28 -10.45 20.01
C PRO A 169 -1.62 -11.94 20.00
N ASP A 170 -1.33 -12.62 21.11
CA ASP A 170 -1.31 -14.08 21.32
C ASP A 170 -2.65 -14.81 21.05
N GLY A 171 -3.65 -14.13 20.52
CA GLY A 171 -4.94 -14.69 20.12
C GLY A 171 -5.49 -14.15 18.80
N SER A 172 -4.79 -13.25 18.10
CA SER A 172 -5.11 -12.98 16.70
C SER A 172 -4.55 -14.14 15.91
N GLU A 173 -5.41 -15.13 15.63
CA GLU A 173 -5.09 -16.27 14.79
C GLU A 173 -4.24 -15.78 13.62
N ALA A 174 -2.94 -16.11 13.66
CA ALA A 174 -2.12 -16.13 12.48
C ALA A 174 -2.99 -16.81 11.44
N PHE A 175 -3.38 -16.08 10.38
CA PHE A 175 -4.17 -16.60 9.28
C PHE A 175 -3.64 -18.00 9.01
N ASP A 176 -4.40 -19.00 9.45
CA ASP A 176 -3.87 -20.31 9.77
C ASP A 176 -3.14 -20.81 8.52
N MET A 177 -1.80 -20.73 8.54
CA MET A 177 -0.99 -21.03 7.35
C MET A 177 -1.28 -22.48 6.94
N ALA A 178 -1.68 -23.33 7.90
CA ALA A 178 -2.21 -24.65 7.66
C ALA A 178 -3.57 -24.65 6.93
N LYS A 179 -4.47 -23.69 7.18
CA LYS A 179 -5.74 -23.52 6.44
C LYS A 179 -5.52 -22.99 5.02
N ILE A 180 -4.57 -22.08 4.83
CA ILE A 180 -4.15 -21.60 3.50
C ILE A 180 -3.46 -22.73 2.72
N GLU A 181 -2.54 -23.48 3.36
CA GLU A 181 -1.87 -24.63 2.76
C GLU A 181 -2.87 -25.77 2.45
N LYS A 182 -3.90 -25.97 3.29
CA LYS A 182 -4.98 -26.93 3.05
C LYS A 182 -5.93 -26.50 1.92
N MET A 183 -6.12 -25.19 1.71
CA MET A 183 -6.83 -24.67 0.53
C MET A 183 -5.99 -24.80 -0.74
N LEU A 184 -4.67 -24.55 -0.69
CA LEU A 184 -3.75 -24.70 -1.82
C LEU A 184 -3.56 -26.17 -2.23
N ARG A 185 -3.47 -27.10 -1.27
CA ARG A 185 -3.36 -28.55 -1.54
C ARG A 185 -4.69 -29.23 -1.87
N GLY A 186 -5.82 -28.54 -1.70
CA GLY A 186 -7.16 -29.13 -1.78
C GLY A 186 -7.72 -29.37 -3.19
N ASN A 187 -7.10 -28.84 -4.25
CA ASN A 187 -7.67 -28.86 -5.60
C ASN A 187 -6.94 -29.71 -6.65
N ASP A 188 -5.89 -30.44 -6.28
CA ASP A 188 -5.28 -31.45 -7.17
C ASP A 188 -6.06 -32.78 -7.20
N LYS A 189 -7.38 -32.73 -7.03
CA LYS A 189 -8.22 -33.86 -7.44
C LYS A 189 -8.29 -33.80 -8.97
N PRO A 190 -7.71 -34.77 -9.70
CA PRO A 190 -7.76 -34.77 -11.15
C PRO A 190 -9.21 -34.64 -11.60
N PRO A 191 -9.53 -33.76 -12.57
CA PRO A 191 -10.91 -33.50 -12.97
C PRO A 191 -11.57 -34.82 -13.31
N LYS A 192 -12.61 -35.20 -12.55
CA LYS A 192 -13.42 -36.39 -12.83
C LYS A 192 -13.84 -36.30 -14.29
N LYS A 193 -13.24 -37.15 -15.13
CA LYS A 193 -13.53 -37.23 -16.57
C LYS A 193 -15.04 -37.42 -16.71
N ARG A 194 -15.74 -36.34 -17.06
CA ARG A 194 -17.16 -36.42 -17.40
C ARG A 194 -17.31 -37.42 -18.55
N PRO A 195 -18.17 -38.43 -18.45
CA PRO A 195 -18.35 -39.39 -19.53
C PRO A 195 -18.80 -38.63 -20.78
N ARG A 196 -18.00 -38.69 -21.84
CA ARG A 196 -18.30 -38.13 -23.15
C ARG A 196 -19.63 -38.73 -23.64
N LYS A 197 -20.72 -37.94 -23.55
CA LYS A 197 -21.98 -38.25 -24.23
C LYS A 197 -21.71 -38.26 -25.74
N LYS A 198 -21.65 -39.46 -26.33
CA LYS A 198 -21.55 -39.69 -27.79
C LYS A 198 -22.69 -38.95 -28.50
N ASN A 199 -22.40 -37.81 -29.10
CA ASN A 199 -23.36 -37.04 -29.88
C ASN A 199 -23.46 -37.63 -31.31
N LYS A 200 -24.14 -38.77 -31.42
CA LYS A 200 -24.57 -39.39 -32.69
C LYS A 200 -25.93 -38.82 -33.08
N LYS A 201 -25.97 -37.66 -33.76
CA LYS A 201 -27.01 -37.21 -34.72
C LYS A 201 -27.01 -35.69 -34.84
N ARG A 202 -26.24 -35.15 -35.80
CA ARG A 202 -26.57 -33.85 -36.41
C ARG A 202 -25.97 -33.68 -37.81
N LYS A 203 -26.07 -34.75 -38.62
CA LYS A 203 -25.81 -34.73 -40.06
C LYS A 203 -27.14 -34.61 -40.81
N LYS A 204 -27.92 -33.53 -40.59
CA LYS A 204 -29.15 -33.23 -41.38
C LYS A 204 -29.63 -31.79 -41.19
N LYS A 205 -28.80 -30.79 -41.57
CA LYS A 205 -29.27 -29.39 -41.73
C LYS A 205 -28.39 -28.53 -42.66
N LYS A 206 -27.66 -29.16 -43.61
CA LYS A 206 -26.78 -28.47 -44.59
C LYS A 206 -27.43 -28.27 -45.97
N SER A 207 -28.75 -28.18 -46.06
CA SER A 207 -29.46 -28.05 -47.35
C SER A 207 -30.77 -27.26 -47.21
N LYS A 208 -30.74 -25.99 -46.79
CA LYS A 208 -31.89 -25.08 -46.98
C LYS A 208 -31.63 -23.59 -46.77
N LYS A 209 -30.37 -23.11 -46.85
CA LYS A 209 -30.06 -21.67 -46.84
C LYS A 209 -29.09 -21.28 -47.97
N LYS A 210 -29.32 -21.84 -49.16
CA LYS A 210 -28.90 -21.32 -50.46
C LYS A 210 -30.19 -21.07 -51.24
N LYS A 211 -30.76 -19.87 -51.10
CA LYS A 211 -31.79 -19.23 -51.96
C LYS A 211 -32.53 -18.21 -51.08
N ALA A 212 -32.65 -16.98 -51.59
CA ALA A 212 -33.06 -15.75 -50.91
C ALA A 212 -31.94 -15.20 -50.00
N SER A 213 -31.40 -14.00 -50.19
CA SER A 213 -31.96 -12.80 -50.82
C SER A 213 -30.86 -12.02 -51.52
N LYS A 214 -30.97 -12.03 -52.86
CA LYS A 214 -30.42 -11.07 -53.79
C LYS A 214 -31.50 -9.99 -53.94
N SER A 215 -31.25 -8.80 -53.42
CA SER A 215 -31.93 -7.55 -53.84
C SER A 215 -31.37 -6.37 -53.06
N GLU A 216 -30.48 -5.62 -53.71
CA GLU A 216 -30.37 -4.16 -53.53
C GLU A 216 -31.72 -3.49 -53.89
N PRO A 217 -31.96 -2.22 -53.56
CA PRO A 217 -31.43 -1.16 -54.42
C PRO A 217 -30.92 0.10 -53.70
N LYS A 218 -30.00 0.76 -54.41
CA LYS A 218 -29.66 2.19 -54.37
C LYS A 218 -30.88 3.09 -54.16
N THR A 219 -30.71 4.20 -53.42
CA THR A 219 -31.11 5.52 -53.94
C THR A 219 -30.29 6.62 -53.27
N GLU A 220 -29.73 7.48 -54.11
CA GLU A 220 -29.03 8.74 -53.83
C GLU A 220 -30.03 9.84 -53.44
N LEU A 221 -29.61 10.79 -52.60
CA LEU A 221 -29.46 12.22 -52.90
C LEU A 221 -29.06 13.00 -51.64
#